data_AF-A0A395LN09-F1
#
_entry.id   AF-A0A395LN09-F1
#
_cell.length_a   1.000
_cell.length_b   1.000
_cell.length_c   1.000
_cell.angle_alpha   90.00
_cell.angle_beta   90.00
_cell.angle_gamma   90.00
#
_symmetry.space_group_name_H-M   'P 1'
#
loop_
_entity.id
_entity.type
_entity.pdbx_description
1 polymer ?
#
loop_
_entity_poly.entity_id
_entity_poly.type
_entity_poly.pdbx_seq_one_letter_code
_entity_poly.pdbx_strand_id
1 'polypeptide(L)'
;MQTAGLEALTPQDRARVIYTQARSAMSDRLWQAAIGGAQDDGSGGQSPCRHHSGMLPMGMEALLGSGHGADALAQAFDAFASAKPGFGTDAIRRAATEPETRIDAIVPPLIKPGLGFDAPFPGGSVSKDIPATGPLGGLSANSRFAGTLQAAAERSGLPPATLAAIVDAEAAKRSDGSWNLMSRNPRSSAAGLGQFLSGTWIGMAQKPGNWLHDVAREKGWLNANGKVAPAARGSLLALRYDADASIYSIADYARSNIATIRRAGVETGEDPQALARVAYLGHHLGPGDAIRYLKGGLSESRAAHLLKAQIGSGQAVQRINRMGDASLAHRDWLNGYIARKIRPDRFVGLRQTSSI
;
A
#
# COMPACT_ATOMS: atom_id res chain seq x y z
N MET A 1 -14.94 22.30 -0.47
CA MET A 1 -15.46 21.05 -1.03
C MET A 1 -15.87 20.16 0.12
N GLN A 2 -17.13 19.73 0.22
CA GLN A 2 -17.55 18.81 1.28
C GLN A 2 -16.98 17.42 0.98
N THR A 3 -15.92 17.02 1.68
CA THR A 3 -15.44 15.64 1.64
C THR A 3 -16.45 14.78 2.39
N ALA A 4 -17.04 13.84 1.68
CA ALA A 4 -18.07 13.00 2.26
C ALA A 4 -17.47 11.64 2.64
N GLY A 5 -17.73 11.22 3.88
CA GLY A 5 -17.25 9.97 4.46
C GLY A 5 -18.03 8.76 3.98
N LEU A 6 -18.25 7.79 4.88
CA LEU A 6 -19.06 6.59 4.59
C LEU A 6 -20.45 6.94 4.04
N GLU A 7 -21.00 8.09 4.45
CA GLU A 7 -22.30 8.62 4.06
C GLU A 7 -22.47 8.92 2.56
N ALA A 8 -21.37 9.17 1.82
CA ALA A 8 -21.43 9.38 0.38
C ALA A 8 -21.30 8.11 -0.47
N LEU A 9 -20.92 6.98 0.15
CA LEU A 9 -20.88 5.71 -0.56
C LEU A 9 -22.29 5.18 -0.77
N THR A 10 -22.50 4.48 -1.90
CA THR A 10 -23.71 3.70 -2.14
C THR A 10 -23.94 2.71 -0.98
N PRO A 11 -25.18 2.28 -0.70
CA PRO A 11 -25.42 1.31 0.36
C PRO A 11 -24.59 0.02 0.20
N GLN A 12 -24.43 -0.49 -1.04
CA GLN A 12 -23.60 -1.67 -1.29
C GLN A 12 -22.12 -1.40 -1.01
N ASP A 13 -21.56 -0.29 -1.50
CA ASP A 13 -20.16 0.05 -1.26
C ASP A 13 -19.89 0.31 0.22
N ARG A 14 -20.81 0.98 0.90
CA ARG A 14 -20.74 1.22 2.34
C ARG A 14 -20.72 -0.10 3.12
N ALA A 15 -21.64 -1.02 2.80
CA ALA A 15 -21.66 -2.35 3.41
C ALA A 15 -20.35 -3.11 3.17
N ARG A 16 -19.82 -3.05 1.95
CA ARG A 16 -18.53 -3.65 1.58
C ARG A 16 -17.36 -3.06 2.36
N VAL A 17 -17.32 -1.73 2.51
CA VAL A 17 -16.28 -1.04 3.29
C VAL A 17 -16.36 -1.43 4.75
N ILE A 18 -17.55 -1.40 5.36
CA ILE A 18 -17.76 -1.78 6.76
C ILE A 18 -17.34 -3.24 6.99
N TYR A 19 -17.85 -4.16 6.16
CA TYR A 19 -17.54 -5.59 6.26
C TYR A 19 -16.03 -5.85 6.14
N THR A 20 -15.37 -5.25 5.15
CA THR A 20 -13.94 -5.48 4.93
C THR A 20 -13.07 -4.82 6.01
N GLN A 21 -13.49 -3.69 6.58
CA GLN A 21 -12.81 -3.09 7.73
C GLN A 21 -12.96 -3.96 8.97
N ALA A 22 -14.18 -4.45 9.26
CA ALA A 22 -14.44 -5.36 10.36
C ALA A 22 -13.60 -6.64 10.24
N ARG A 23 -13.54 -7.22 9.03
CA ARG A 23 -12.71 -8.40 8.75
C ARG A 23 -11.22 -8.14 9.00
N SER A 24 -10.68 -7.04 8.49
CA SER A 24 -9.27 -6.68 8.72
C SER A 24 -8.97 -6.44 10.19
N ALA A 25 -9.83 -5.72 10.92
CA ALA A 25 -9.67 -5.50 12.36
C ALA A 25 -9.73 -6.81 13.17
N MET A 26 -10.60 -7.75 12.77
CA MET A 26 -10.69 -9.07 13.37
C MET A 26 -9.43 -9.90 13.09
N SER A 27 -8.97 -9.93 11.84
CA SER A 27 -7.71 -10.61 11.49
C SER A 27 -6.53 -10.04 12.26
N ASP A 28 -6.42 -8.70 12.37
CA ASP A 28 -5.36 -8.06 13.15
C ASP A 28 -5.42 -8.45 14.63
N ARG A 29 -6.63 -8.45 15.25
CA ARG A 29 -6.82 -8.88 16.64
C ARG A 29 -6.49 -10.35 16.86
N LEU A 30 -6.91 -11.23 15.94
CA LEU A 30 -6.58 -12.66 16.00
C LEU A 30 -5.08 -12.89 15.87
N TRP A 31 -4.40 -12.13 15.00
CA TRP A 31 -2.95 -12.20 14.85
C TRP A 31 -2.21 -11.71 16.10
N GLN A 32 -2.68 -10.61 16.71
CA GLN A 32 -2.13 -10.11 17.99
C GLN A 32 -2.38 -11.08 19.14
N ALA A 33 -3.56 -11.70 19.21
CA ALA A 33 -3.87 -12.72 20.21
C ALA A 33 -3.01 -13.98 20.03
N ALA A 34 -2.76 -14.41 18.79
CA ALA A 34 -1.92 -15.57 18.48
C ALA A 34 -0.43 -15.36 18.78
N ILE A 35 0.04 -14.10 18.78
CA ILE A 35 1.45 -13.74 19.05
C ILE A 35 1.66 -13.35 20.52
N GLY A 36 0.61 -13.34 21.33
CA GLY A 36 0.71 -13.07 22.76
C GLY A 36 0.96 -11.58 23.07
N GLY A 37 0.27 -10.67 22.38
CA GLY A 37 0.24 -9.27 22.77
C GLY A 37 -0.38 -9.10 24.16
N ALA A 38 0.47 -9.05 25.19
CA ALA A 38 0.07 -8.75 26.56
C ALA A 38 -0.56 -7.36 26.61
N GLN A 39 -1.88 -7.33 26.82
CA GLN A 39 -2.58 -6.15 27.28
C GLN A 39 -2.49 -6.17 28.82
N ASP A 40 -1.47 -5.52 29.37
CA ASP A 40 -1.46 -5.13 30.78
C ASP A 40 -2.52 -4.04 30.96
N ASP A 41 -3.72 -4.44 31.39
CA ASP A 41 -4.73 -3.52 31.90
C ASP A 41 -4.48 -3.31 33.40
N GLY A 42 -3.99 -2.12 33.72
CA GLY A 42 -3.75 -1.69 35.09
C GLY A 42 -5.05 -1.53 35.88
N SER A 43 -5.17 -2.30 36.97
CA SER A 43 -5.97 -1.96 38.14
C SER A 43 -5.16 -2.30 39.39
N GLY A 44 -4.93 -1.28 40.23
CA GLY A 44 -3.93 -1.30 41.29
C GLY A 44 -4.25 -2.18 42.50
N GLY A 45 -3.20 -2.48 43.26
CA GLY A 45 -3.27 -3.11 44.58
C GLY A 45 -1.91 -3.61 45.08
N GLN A 46 -1.16 -2.73 45.74
CA GLN A 46 -0.20 -2.96 46.84
C GLN A 46 0.97 -3.98 46.65
N SER A 47 2.19 -3.45 46.77
CA SER A 47 3.47 -4.16 47.08
C SER A 47 3.43 -4.89 48.45
N PRO A 48 4.43 -5.70 48.92
CA PRO A 48 5.85 -5.75 48.50
C PRO A 48 6.57 -7.13 48.56
N CYS A 49 7.76 -7.23 47.93
CA CYS A 49 8.99 -7.75 48.55
C CYS A 49 10.21 -7.67 47.60
N ARG A 50 11.41 -7.83 48.17
CA ARG A 50 12.70 -7.22 47.79
C ARG A 50 13.66 -8.17 47.03
N HIS A 51 14.65 -7.52 46.38
CA HIS A 51 16.04 -7.92 46.06
C HIS A 51 16.32 -9.06 45.05
N HIS A 52 17.00 -8.74 43.94
CA HIS A 52 18.46 -8.95 43.78
C HIS A 52 19.00 -8.21 42.54
N SER A 53 20.25 -7.74 42.63
CA SER A 53 20.98 -7.03 41.58
C SER A 53 21.66 -8.00 40.61
N GLY A 54 21.76 -7.59 39.33
CA GLY A 54 22.82 -8.03 38.41
C GLY A 54 22.53 -9.28 37.59
N MET A 55 22.12 -9.11 36.33
CA MET A 55 22.62 -9.87 35.16
C MET A 55 21.91 -9.39 33.89
N LEU A 56 22.69 -9.13 32.84
CA LEU A 56 22.22 -9.02 31.46
C LEU A 56 21.51 -10.33 31.05
N PRO A 57 20.50 -10.30 30.16
CA PRO A 57 20.28 -11.42 29.25
C PRO A 57 20.35 -10.94 27.80
N MET A 58 21.41 -11.33 27.08
CA MET A 58 21.53 -12.58 26.33
C MET A 58 20.63 -12.63 25.10
N GLY A 59 21.30 -12.58 23.95
CA GLY A 59 20.73 -12.60 22.62
C GLY A 59 19.94 -13.87 22.31
N MET A 60 19.11 -13.72 21.30
CA MET A 60 18.11 -14.67 20.82
C MET A 60 18.74 -15.84 20.02
N GLU A 61 19.89 -16.35 20.46
CA GLU A 61 20.58 -17.49 19.85
C GLU A 61 20.27 -18.82 20.55
N ALA A 62 19.46 -18.83 21.61
CA ALA A 62 19.11 -20.04 22.37
C ALA A 62 17.68 -20.58 22.10
N LEU A 63 17.06 -20.23 20.97
CA LEU A 63 15.75 -20.77 20.56
C LEU A 63 15.81 -21.49 19.21
N LEU A 64 16.89 -22.22 18.98
CA LEU A 64 17.01 -23.22 17.91
C LEU A 64 17.57 -24.49 18.54
N GLY A 65 16.66 -25.27 19.14
CA GLY A 65 16.95 -26.56 19.73
C GLY A 65 15.73 -27.46 19.67
N SER A 66 15.78 -28.40 18.72
CA SER A 66 15.01 -29.65 18.68
C SER A 66 13.57 -29.56 18.15
N GLY A 67 13.40 -30.12 16.95
CA GLY A 67 12.12 -30.33 16.26
C GLY A 67 11.12 -31.18 17.04
N HIS A 68 9.90 -31.21 16.48
CA HIS A 68 8.67 -31.97 16.79
C HIS A 68 7.39 -31.11 16.89
N GLY A 69 7.46 -29.80 16.64
CA GLY A 69 6.27 -28.92 16.66
C GLY A 69 5.61 -28.59 15.31
N ALA A 70 6.23 -28.94 14.17
CA ALA A 70 5.73 -28.55 12.85
C ALA A 70 4.66 -29.50 12.28
N ASP A 71 4.67 -30.77 12.68
CA ASP A 71 3.76 -31.80 12.12
C ASP A 71 2.36 -31.79 12.77
N ALA A 72 2.24 -31.36 14.02
CA ALA A 72 0.96 -31.25 14.72
C ALA A 72 0.08 -30.12 14.16
N LEU A 73 0.70 -29.04 13.67
CA LEU A 73 0.00 -27.92 13.05
C LEU A 73 -0.48 -28.24 11.63
N ALA A 74 0.24 -29.10 10.90
CA ALA A 74 -0.17 -29.57 9.57
C ALA A 74 -1.38 -30.52 9.62
N GLN A 75 -1.43 -31.44 10.59
CA GLN A 75 -2.54 -32.41 10.72
C GLN A 75 -3.87 -31.76 11.15
N ALA A 76 -3.82 -30.65 11.90
CA ALA A 76 -5.01 -29.91 12.31
C ALA A 76 -5.70 -29.18 11.13
N PHE A 77 -4.94 -28.79 10.10
CA PHE A 77 -5.49 -28.15 8.90
C PHE A 77 -6.14 -29.14 7.92
N ASP A 78 -5.63 -30.38 7.81
CA ASP A 78 -6.18 -31.41 6.91
C ASP A 78 -7.49 -32.03 7.42
N ALA A 79 -7.70 -32.08 8.75
CA ALA A 79 -8.93 -32.61 9.34
C ALA A 79 -10.16 -31.71 9.11
N PHE A 80 -9.95 -30.40 8.90
CA PHE A 80 -11.04 -29.44 8.65
C PHE A 80 -11.52 -29.43 7.18
N ALA A 81 -10.71 -29.98 6.27
CA ALA A 81 -10.99 -29.98 4.83
C ALA A 81 -11.78 -31.21 4.33
N SER A 82 -12.04 -32.21 5.19
CA SER A 82 -12.55 -33.53 4.76
C SER A 82 -13.95 -33.90 5.27
N ALA A 83 -14.71 -32.99 5.88
CA ALA A 83 -16.08 -33.28 6.32
C ALA A 83 -17.11 -33.16 5.17
N LYS A 84 -17.60 -34.30 4.67
CA LYS A 84 -18.77 -34.37 3.76
C LYS A 84 -20.09 -34.20 4.54
N PRO A 85 -21.10 -33.48 4.03
CA PRO A 85 -22.41 -33.39 4.67
C PRO A 85 -23.32 -34.55 4.24
N GLY A 86 -23.92 -35.25 5.21
CA GLY A 86 -24.95 -36.28 5.03
C GLY A 86 -26.32 -35.79 5.51
N PHE A 87 -27.21 -35.60 4.53
CA PHE A 87 -28.68 -35.58 4.50
C PHE A 87 -29.56 -35.60 5.77
N GLY A 88 -30.60 -34.75 5.73
CA GLY A 88 -31.91 -35.05 6.32
C GLY A 88 -32.83 -33.83 6.51
N THR A 89 -33.65 -33.46 5.52
CA THR A 89 -35.08 -33.12 5.66
C THR A 89 -35.70 -32.84 4.29
N ASP A 90 -36.80 -33.56 4.04
CA ASP A 90 -37.59 -33.53 2.82
C ASP A 90 -38.62 -32.39 2.82
N ALA A 91 -38.99 -32.00 1.59
CA ALA A 91 -40.20 -31.28 1.18
C ALA A 91 -40.36 -29.78 1.54
N ILE A 92 -40.32 -28.92 0.51
CA ILE A 92 -41.50 -28.20 -0.03
C ILE A 92 -41.13 -27.49 -1.36
N ARG A 93 -41.93 -27.82 -2.39
CA ARG A 93 -42.24 -27.16 -3.69
C ARG A 93 -41.24 -26.27 -4.45
N ARG A 94 -41.11 -26.66 -5.73
CA ARG A 94 -40.63 -25.95 -6.92
C ARG A 94 -41.40 -24.63 -7.21
N ALA A 95 -40.68 -23.58 -7.60
CA ALA A 95 -41.12 -22.56 -8.57
C ALA A 95 -39.90 -22.07 -9.37
N ALA A 96 -40.13 -21.65 -10.61
CA ALA A 96 -39.18 -21.64 -11.71
C ALA A 96 -38.34 -20.34 -11.87
N THR A 97 -37.18 -20.53 -12.52
CA THR A 97 -36.45 -19.62 -13.44
C THR A 97 -36.01 -18.21 -12.98
N GLU A 98 -34.69 -18.00 -12.89
CA GLU A 98 -33.91 -17.05 -13.71
C GLU A 98 -32.39 -17.33 -13.57
N PRO A 99 -31.53 -16.96 -14.55
CA PRO A 99 -30.15 -17.42 -14.59
C PRO A 99 -29.27 -16.64 -13.61
N GLU A 100 -28.76 -17.33 -12.58
CA GLU A 100 -27.71 -16.80 -11.74
C GLU A 100 -26.45 -16.51 -12.57
N THR A 101 -26.14 -15.22 -12.68
CA THR A 101 -24.85 -14.73 -13.14
C THR A 101 -23.78 -15.16 -12.14
N ARG A 102 -23.06 -16.23 -12.50
CA ARG A 102 -21.86 -16.68 -11.79
C ARG A 102 -20.81 -15.57 -11.84
N ILE A 103 -20.68 -14.81 -10.75
CA ILE A 103 -19.53 -13.90 -10.56
C ILE A 103 -18.40 -14.74 -9.97
N ASP A 104 -17.47 -15.13 -10.83
CA ASP A 104 -16.23 -15.80 -10.44
C ASP A 104 -15.44 -14.91 -9.47
N ALA A 105 -14.89 -15.54 -8.43
CA ALA A 105 -13.99 -14.89 -7.49
C ALA A 105 -12.78 -14.31 -8.26
N ILE A 106 -12.72 -12.99 -8.38
CA ILE A 106 -11.62 -12.28 -9.00
C ILE A 106 -10.39 -12.38 -8.08
N VAL A 107 -9.58 -13.40 -8.34
CA VAL A 107 -8.16 -13.44 -8.00
C VAL A 107 -7.51 -12.23 -8.71
N PRO A 108 -6.65 -11.43 -8.04
CA PRO A 108 -5.95 -10.34 -8.71
C PRO A 108 -5.21 -10.88 -9.94
N PRO A 109 -5.14 -10.12 -11.05
CA PRO A 109 -4.52 -10.63 -12.27
C PRO A 109 -3.07 -11.00 -11.99
N LEU A 110 -2.83 -12.31 -12.05
CA LEU A 110 -1.54 -12.91 -12.32
C LEU A 110 -1.06 -12.32 -13.67
N ILE A 111 -0.16 -11.34 -13.62
CA ILE A 111 0.55 -10.92 -14.83
C ILE A 111 1.47 -12.08 -15.20
N LYS A 112 1.06 -12.87 -16.19
CA LYS A 112 1.93 -13.80 -16.90
C LYS A 112 3.06 -12.99 -17.56
N PRO A 113 4.34 -13.29 -17.33
CA PRO A 113 5.40 -12.83 -18.21
C PRO A 113 5.30 -13.59 -19.53
N GLY A 114 4.98 -12.88 -20.61
CA GLY A 114 5.30 -13.36 -21.95
C GLY A 114 6.82 -13.47 -22.07
N LEU A 115 7.28 -14.63 -22.54
CA LEU A 115 8.66 -14.97 -22.86
C LEU A 115 9.15 -14.21 -24.11
N GLY A 116 10.46 -13.89 -24.12
CA GLY A 116 11.24 -13.41 -25.28
C GLY A 116 11.35 -11.88 -25.37
N PHE A 117 12.49 -11.24 -25.63
CA PHE A 117 13.80 -11.65 -26.12
C PHE A 117 14.83 -10.58 -25.71
N ASP A 118 16.11 -10.96 -25.69
CA ASP A 118 17.25 -10.05 -25.71
C ASP A 118 17.08 -8.98 -26.80
N ALA A 119 17.23 -7.71 -26.41
CA ALA A 119 17.59 -6.64 -27.33
C ALA A 119 18.38 -5.54 -26.60
N PRO A 120 19.43 -4.96 -27.21
CA PRO A 120 20.41 -4.12 -26.55
C PRO A 120 19.83 -2.74 -26.21
N PHE A 121 20.35 -2.13 -25.15
CA PHE A 121 20.11 -0.73 -24.82
C PHE A 121 20.50 0.19 -25.99
N PRO A 122 19.59 1.04 -26.52
CA PRO A 122 20.02 2.24 -27.21
C PRO A 122 20.30 3.31 -26.14
N GLY A 123 21.58 3.65 -25.99
CA GLY A 123 21.97 4.91 -25.36
C GLY A 123 21.44 6.07 -26.20
N GLY A 124 20.34 6.67 -25.75
CA GLY A 124 19.81 7.92 -26.28
C GLY A 124 19.97 9.01 -25.24
N SER A 125 20.80 10.01 -25.56
CA SER A 125 20.98 11.25 -24.79
C SER A 125 19.63 11.90 -24.49
N VAL A 126 19.28 12.01 -23.20
CA VAL A 126 18.07 12.70 -22.76
C VAL A 126 18.31 14.21 -22.85
N SER A 127 17.58 14.86 -23.75
CA SER A 127 17.52 16.32 -23.87
C SER A 127 17.11 16.94 -22.54
N LYS A 128 17.87 17.95 -22.10
CA LYS A 128 17.91 18.46 -20.73
C LYS A 128 16.83 19.50 -20.37
N ASP A 129 15.89 19.79 -21.26
CA ASP A 129 14.95 20.90 -21.08
C ASP A 129 13.49 20.48 -21.33
N ILE A 130 12.83 19.92 -20.31
CA ILE A 130 11.36 19.87 -20.27
C ILE A 130 10.90 20.58 -18.99
N PRO A 131 10.19 21.71 -19.08
CA PRO A 131 9.69 22.40 -17.90
C PRO A 131 8.60 21.56 -17.20
N ALA A 132 8.78 21.38 -15.89
CA ALA A 132 7.97 20.55 -14.99
C ALA A 132 6.54 21.07 -14.71
N THR A 133 6.14 22.18 -15.34
CA THR A 133 4.91 22.95 -15.06
C THR A 133 3.91 22.99 -16.22
N GLY A 134 4.03 22.10 -17.22
CA GLY A 134 3.09 22.01 -18.33
C GLY A 134 1.72 21.40 -17.94
N PRO A 135 0.66 21.66 -18.74
CA PRO A 135 -0.66 21.06 -18.53
C PRO A 135 -0.59 19.52 -18.56
N LEU A 136 -1.42 18.84 -17.75
CA LEU A 136 -1.47 17.38 -17.67
C LEU A 136 -2.14 16.78 -18.91
N GLY A 137 -1.37 16.55 -19.97
CA GLY A 137 -1.89 16.05 -21.26
C GLY A 137 -2.08 14.53 -21.35
N GLY A 138 -1.39 13.76 -20.50
CA GLY A 138 -1.34 12.29 -20.60
C GLY A 138 -2.32 11.49 -19.74
N LEU A 139 -3.33 12.14 -19.15
CA LEU A 139 -4.24 11.47 -18.22
C LEU A 139 -5.28 10.57 -18.91
N SER A 140 -5.59 10.81 -20.19
CA SER A 140 -6.56 10.01 -20.96
C SER A 140 -7.89 9.84 -20.20
N ALA A 141 -8.32 8.60 -19.91
CA ALA A 141 -9.54 8.26 -19.16
C ALA A 141 -9.58 8.83 -17.70
N ASN A 142 -8.48 9.42 -17.24
CA ASN A 142 -8.31 10.02 -15.92
C ASN A 142 -8.29 11.56 -15.96
N SER A 143 -8.60 12.19 -17.10
CA SER A 143 -8.60 13.65 -17.29
C SER A 143 -9.46 14.41 -16.27
N ARG A 144 -10.54 13.79 -15.77
CA ARG A 144 -11.38 14.34 -14.69
C ARG A 144 -10.62 14.68 -13.39
N PHE A 145 -9.44 14.09 -13.17
CA PHE A 145 -8.62 14.35 -11.98
C PHE A 145 -7.57 15.44 -12.19
N ALA A 146 -7.49 16.07 -13.37
CA ALA A 146 -6.46 17.06 -13.68
C ALA A 146 -6.46 18.24 -12.69
N GLY A 147 -7.65 18.76 -12.34
CA GLY A 147 -7.78 19.85 -11.38
C GLY A 147 -7.32 19.47 -9.97
N THR A 148 -7.71 18.29 -9.48
CA THR A 148 -7.28 17.79 -8.18
C THR A 148 -5.76 17.55 -8.12
N LEU A 149 -5.18 16.97 -9.19
CA LEU A 149 -3.74 16.76 -9.29
C LEU A 149 -2.97 18.09 -9.28
N GLN A 150 -3.50 19.10 -9.96
CA GLN A 150 -2.92 20.44 -9.97
C GLN A 150 -2.95 21.09 -8.57
N ALA A 151 -4.10 21.04 -7.90
CA ALA A 151 -4.22 21.58 -6.54
C ALA A 151 -3.35 20.82 -5.52
N ALA A 152 -3.24 19.49 -5.67
CA ALA A 152 -2.36 18.67 -4.84
C ALA A 152 -0.87 18.95 -5.12
N ALA A 153 -0.51 19.25 -6.38
CA ALA A 153 0.83 19.69 -6.76
C ALA A 153 1.19 21.02 -6.08
N GLU A 154 0.30 22.01 -6.15
CA GLU A 154 0.47 23.31 -5.50
C GLU A 154 0.64 23.17 -3.97
N ARG A 155 -0.18 22.34 -3.33
CA ARG A 155 -0.09 22.09 -1.89
C ARG A 155 1.23 21.41 -1.49
N SER A 156 1.69 20.44 -2.28
CA SER A 156 2.85 19.61 -1.93
C SER A 156 4.18 20.21 -2.39
N GLY A 157 4.15 21.12 -3.37
CA GLY A 157 5.32 21.61 -4.08
C GLY A 157 5.91 20.61 -5.08
N LEU A 158 5.22 19.49 -5.35
CA LEU A 158 5.68 18.48 -6.30
C LEU A 158 5.12 18.75 -7.70
N PRO A 159 5.88 18.46 -8.78
CA PRO A 159 5.36 18.61 -10.14
C PRO A 159 4.07 17.81 -10.37
N PRO A 160 3.05 18.34 -11.08
CA PRO A 160 1.82 17.63 -11.36
C PRO A 160 2.07 16.27 -12.06
N ALA A 161 3.01 16.24 -13.01
CA ALA A 161 3.39 15.03 -13.72
C ALA A 161 4.01 13.95 -12.80
N THR A 162 4.79 14.37 -11.79
CA THR A 162 5.33 13.48 -10.76
C THR A 162 4.19 12.85 -9.95
N LEU A 163 3.21 13.66 -9.51
CA LEU A 163 2.06 13.15 -8.77
C LEU A 163 1.22 12.19 -9.62
N ALA A 164 0.92 12.56 -10.87
CA ALA A 164 0.17 11.71 -11.79
C ALA A 164 0.84 10.35 -11.99
N ALA A 165 2.17 10.31 -12.14
CA ALA A 165 2.91 9.06 -12.26
C ALA A 165 2.86 8.18 -11.00
N ILE A 166 2.90 8.78 -9.81
CA ILE A 166 2.79 8.03 -8.55
C ILE A 166 1.38 7.45 -8.42
N VAL A 167 0.34 8.26 -8.65
CA VAL A 167 -1.06 7.80 -8.61
C VAL A 167 -1.28 6.69 -9.64
N ASP A 168 -0.78 6.85 -10.86
CA ASP A 168 -0.92 5.85 -11.93
C ASP A 168 -0.22 4.51 -11.64
N ALA A 169 0.89 4.57 -10.89
CA ALA A 169 1.64 3.38 -10.48
C ALA A 169 0.97 2.61 -9.34
N GLU A 170 0.30 3.31 -8.41
CA GLU A 170 -0.38 2.69 -7.27
C GLU A 170 -1.82 2.23 -7.60
N ALA A 171 -2.51 2.99 -8.46
CA ALA A 171 -3.90 2.72 -8.77
C ALA A 171 -4.05 1.43 -9.60
N ALA A 172 -4.91 0.53 -9.12
CA ALA A 172 -5.46 -0.48 -10.01
C ALA A 172 -6.24 0.21 -11.15
N LYS A 173 -6.22 -0.38 -12.34
CA LYS A 173 -6.89 0.15 -13.53
C LYS A 173 -8.05 -0.75 -13.92
N ARG A 174 -9.12 -0.14 -14.41
CA ARG A 174 -10.19 -0.84 -15.13
C ARG A 174 -9.74 -1.15 -16.56
N SER A 175 -10.55 -1.93 -17.29
CA SER A 175 -10.27 -2.31 -18.68
C SER A 175 -10.14 -1.11 -19.62
N ASP A 176 -10.83 0.00 -19.32
CA ASP A 176 -10.75 1.27 -20.05
C ASP A 176 -9.53 2.14 -19.68
N GLY A 177 -8.66 1.65 -18.80
CA GLY A 177 -7.50 2.39 -18.29
C GLY A 177 -7.83 3.43 -17.21
N SER A 178 -9.09 3.60 -16.83
CA SER A 178 -9.48 4.48 -15.74
C SER A 178 -9.01 3.94 -14.39
N TRP A 179 -8.59 4.83 -13.50
CA TRP A 179 -8.18 4.44 -12.16
C TRP A 179 -9.37 3.94 -11.33
N ASN A 180 -9.16 2.82 -10.64
CA ASN A 180 -10.17 2.16 -9.83
C ASN A 180 -10.11 2.66 -8.38
N LEU A 181 -10.99 3.62 -8.06
CA LEU A 181 -11.17 4.13 -6.70
C LEU A 181 -11.48 3.05 -5.68
N MET A 182 -12.16 1.97 -6.08
CA MET A 182 -12.59 0.88 -5.21
C MET A 182 -11.56 -0.26 -5.13
N SER A 183 -10.32 -0.01 -5.58
CA SER A 183 -9.22 -0.97 -5.48
C SER A 183 -8.94 -1.35 -4.02
N ARG A 184 -8.69 -2.64 -3.79
CA ARG A 184 -8.32 -3.17 -2.47
C ARG A 184 -7.40 -4.37 -2.63
N ASN A 185 -6.38 -4.44 -1.78
CA ASN A 185 -5.56 -5.63 -1.67
C ASN A 185 -6.29 -6.69 -0.81
N PRO A 186 -6.47 -7.94 -1.29
CA PRO A 186 -7.11 -8.99 -0.49
C PRO A 186 -6.25 -9.48 0.68
N ARG A 187 -4.93 -9.27 0.62
CA ARG A 187 -3.93 -9.74 1.61
C ARG A 187 -3.49 -8.66 2.60
N SER A 188 -4.01 -7.44 2.49
CA SER A 188 -3.67 -6.35 3.41
C SER A 188 -4.82 -5.38 3.60
N SER A 189 -4.59 -4.33 4.39
CA SER A 189 -5.55 -3.23 4.56
C SER A 189 -5.47 -2.18 3.45
N ALA A 190 -4.56 -2.32 2.48
CA ALA A 190 -4.37 -1.38 1.38
C ALA A 190 -5.64 -1.18 0.54
N ALA A 191 -6.03 0.08 0.33
CA ALA A 191 -7.24 0.44 -0.41
C ALA A 191 -7.10 1.81 -1.10
N GLY A 192 -7.92 2.03 -2.12
CA GLY A 192 -8.00 3.31 -2.82
C GLY A 192 -6.97 3.48 -3.92
N LEU A 193 -6.93 4.69 -4.51
CA LEU A 193 -5.96 5.04 -5.55
C LEU A 193 -4.51 4.91 -5.08
N GLY A 194 -4.24 5.28 -3.83
CA GLY A 194 -2.90 5.24 -3.25
C GLY A 194 -2.60 3.95 -2.49
N GLN A 195 -3.48 2.94 -2.54
CA GLN A 195 -3.31 1.67 -1.84
C GLN A 195 -2.87 1.82 -0.37
N PHE A 196 -3.38 2.85 0.33
CA PHE A 196 -2.91 3.20 1.67
C PHE A 196 -3.30 2.12 2.67
N LEU A 197 -2.34 1.72 3.51
CA LEU A 197 -2.62 0.90 4.70
C LEU A 197 -3.40 1.68 5.75
N SER A 198 -4.20 0.99 6.56
CA SER A 198 -5.00 1.63 7.62
C SER A 198 -4.13 2.42 8.60
N GLY A 199 -2.98 1.87 9.00
CA GLY A 199 -2.04 2.52 9.93
C GLY A 199 -1.45 3.80 9.36
N THR A 200 -0.96 3.75 8.11
CA THR A 200 -0.42 4.93 7.42
C THR A 200 -1.48 6.02 7.29
N TRP A 201 -2.69 5.68 6.85
CA TRP A 201 -3.79 6.62 6.68
C TRP A 201 -4.18 7.32 7.99
N ILE A 202 -4.33 6.54 9.07
CA ILE A 202 -4.61 7.09 10.40
C ILE A 202 -3.46 7.97 10.88
N GLY A 203 -2.21 7.54 10.69
CA GLY A 203 -1.03 8.35 11.03
C GLY A 203 -0.99 9.68 10.26
N MET A 204 -1.39 9.68 8.99
CA MET A 204 -1.49 10.90 8.20
C MET A 204 -2.55 11.86 8.74
N ALA A 205 -3.72 11.36 9.15
CA ALA A 205 -4.79 12.17 9.76
C ALA A 205 -4.39 12.75 11.13
N GLN A 206 -3.44 12.13 11.83
CA GLN A 206 -2.96 12.60 13.14
C GLN A 206 -1.80 13.59 13.04
N LYS A 207 -1.23 13.78 11.84
CA LYS A 207 -0.03 14.60 11.64
C LYS A 207 -0.39 15.96 11.04
N PRO A 208 -0.18 17.08 11.77
CA PRO A 208 -0.38 18.43 11.26
C PRO A 208 0.38 18.68 9.95
N GLY A 209 -0.23 19.50 9.08
CA GLY A 209 0.30 19.82 7.75
C GLY A 209 -0.11 18.83 6.64
N ASN A 210 -0.71 17.70 6.99
CA ASN A 210 -1.38 16.83 6.02
C ASN A 210 -2.82 17.28 5.79
N TRP A 211 -3.28 17.20 4.54
CA TRP A 211 -4.65 17.50 4.15
C TRP A 211 -5.65 16.64 4.92
N LEU A 212 -5.32 15.36 5.11
CA LEU A 212 -6.17 14.43 5.86
C LEU A 212 -6.29 14.82 7.34
N HIS A 213 -5.28 15.48 7.90
CA HIS A 213 -5.35 16.02 9.25
C HIS A 213 -6.28 17.22 9.32
N ASP A 214 -6.21 18.12 8.33
CA ASP A 214 -7.11 19.27 8.23
C ASP A 214 -8.57 18.79 8.16
N VAL A 215 -8.87 17.79 7.32
CA VAL A 215 -10.19 17.17 7.23
C VAL A 215 -10.62 16.51 8.53
N ALA A 216 -9.75 15.73 9.17
CA ALA A 216 -10.07 15.05 10.43
C ALA A 216 -10.36 16.06 11.55
N ARG A 217 -9.64 17.19 11.59
CA ARG A 217 -9.87 18.28 12.53
C ARG A 217 -11.20 18.97 12.25
N GLU A 218 -11.48 19.35 11.00
CA GLU A 218 -12.73 20.01 10.60
C GLU A 218 -13.97 19.16 10.91
N LYS A 219 -13.86 17.85 10.79
CA LYS A 219 -14.97 16.93 11.12
C LYS A 219 -15.03 16.53 12.60
N GLY A 220 -14.18 17.08 13.46
CA GLY A 220 -14.15 16.73 14.89
C GLY A 220 -13.76 15.27 15.15
N TRP A 221 -13.00 14.66 14.24
CA TRP A 221 -12.58 13.25 14.33
C TRP A 221 -11.34 13.04 15.19
N LEU A 222 -10.68 14.11 15.61
CA LEU A 222 -9.51 14.07 16.49
C LEU A 222 -9.94 14.36 17.94
N ASN A 223 -9.43 13.59 18.89
CA ASN A 223 -9.59 13.86 20.31
C ASN A 223 -8.60 14.93 20.80
N ALA A 224 -8.66 15.28 22.09
CA ALA A 224 -7.80 16.29 22.71
C ALA A 224 -6.29 16.03 22.53
N ASN A 225 -5.89 14.77 22.34
CA ASN A 225 -4.50 14.37 22.13
C ASN A 225 -4.09 14.30 20.65
N GLY A 226 -4.93 14.82 19.74
CA GLY A 226 -4.72 14.76 18.30
C GLY A 226 -4.83 13.36 17.69
N LYS A 227 -5.40 12.40 18.43
CA LYS A 227 -5.61 11.02 17.96
C LYS A 227 -6.99 10.87 17.36
N VAL A 228 -7.08 10.04 16.32
CA VAL A 228 -8.38 9.73 15.69
C VAL A 228 -9.27 9.01 16.69
N ALA A 229 -10.45 9.58 16.95
CA ALA A 229 -11.43 8.99 17.85
C ALA A 229 -11.91 7.63 17.32
N PRO A 230 -12.10 6.61 18.18
CA PRO A 230 -12.51 5.27 17.73
C PRO A 230 -13.78 5.27 16.86
N ALA A 231 -14.78 6.06 17.23
CA ALA A 231 -16.03 6.19 16.49
C ALA A 231 -15.85 6.78 15.08
N ALA A 232 -14.85 7.63 14.87
CA ALA A 232 -14.56 8.26 13.58
C ALA A 232 -13.70 7.38 12.64
N ARG A 233 -13.11 6.30 13.16
CA ARG A 233 -12.13 5.48 12.42
C ARG A 233 -12.68 4.90 11.12
N GLY A 234 -13.93 4.44 11.13
CA GLY A 234 -14.58 3.87 9.94
C GLY A 234 -14.74 4.90 8.83
N SER A 235 -15.27 6.08 9.17
CA SER A 235 -15.47 7.21 8.26
C SER A 235 -14.15 7.73 7.72
N LEU A 236 -13.13 7.87 8.57
CA LEU A 236 -11.79 8.25 8.13
C LEU A 236 -11.21 7.25 7.13
N LEU A 237 -11.28 5.95 7.42
CA LEU A 237 -10.73 4.91 6.54
C LEU A 237 -11.47 4.78 5.21
N ALA A 238 -12.74 5.21 5.15
CA ALA A 238 -13.54 5.24 3.93
C ALA A 238 -13.09 6.33 2.95
N LEU A 239 -12.47 7.41 3.44
CA LEU A 239 -11.91 8.46 2.57
C LEU A 239 -10.80 7.94 1.63
N ARG A 240 -10.25 6.74 1.84
CA ARG A 240 -9.34 6.11 0.86
C ARG A 240 -10.03 5.80 -0.47
N TYR A 241 -11.35 5.68 -0.48
CA TYR A 241 -12.12 5.44 -1.70
C TYR A 241 -12.58 6.75 -2.37
N ASP A 242 -12.38 7.88 -1.70
CA ASP A 242 -12.58 9.20 -2.28
C ASP A 242 -11.36 9.61 -3.10
N ALA A 243 -11.61 10.10 -4.32
CA ALA A 243 -10.55 10.40 -5.27
C ALA A 243 -9.68 11.57 -4.80
N ASP A 244 -10.32 12.64 -4.34
CA ASP A 244 -9.63 13.86 -3.93
C ASP A 244 -8.82 13.61 -2.65
N ALA A 245 -9.43 13.00 -1.65
CA ALA A 245 -8.75 12.63 -0.42
C ALA A 245 -7.53 11.74 -0.68
N SER A 246 -7.66 10.77 -1.60
CA SER A 246 -6.55 9.92 -2.00
C SER A 246 -5.44 10.70 -2.68
N ILE A 247 -5.76 11.56 -3.66
CA ILE A 247 -4.76 12.32 -4.42
C ILE A 247 -4.02 13.32 -3.52
N TYR A 248 -4.73 14.09 -2.68
CA TYR A 248 -4.09 14.99 -1.72
C TYR A 248 -3.20 14.24 -0.73
N SER A 249 -3.67 13.10 -0.23
CA SER A 249 -2.88 12.29 0.69
C SER A 249 -1.66 11.65 0.01
N ILE A 250 -1.73 11.24 -1.26
CA ILE A 250 -0.56 10.79 -2.02
C ILE A 250 0.47 11.91 -2.12
N ALA A 251 0.05 13.13 -2.41
CA ALA A 251 0.93 14.28 -2.53
C ALA A 251 1.64 14.63 -1.20
N ASP A 252 0.89 14.69 -0.10
CA ASP A 252 1.47 14.96 1.23
C ASP A 252 2.40 13.83 1.69
N TYR A 253 2.06 12.57 1.39
CA TYR A 253 2.90 11.43 1.75
C TYR A 253 4.18 11.39 0.92
N ALA A 254 4.10 11.65 -0.39
CA ALA A 254 5.25 11.78 -1.28
C ALA A 254 6.20 12.88 -0.79
N ARG A 255 5.67 14.08 -0.48
CA ARG A 255 6.44 15.20 0.11
C ARG A 255 7.13 14.77 1.41
N SER A 256 6.40 14.14 2.32
CA SER A 256 6.95 13.67 3.60
C SER A 256 8.05 12.61 3.42
N ASN A 257 7.90 11.71 2.45
CA ASN A 257 8.89 10.69 2.15
C ASN A 257 10.18 11.30 1.59
N ILE A 258 10.05 12.17 0.58
CA ILE A 258 11.20 12.91 0.00
C ILE A 258 11.93 13.69 1.11
N ALA A 259 11.20 14.46 1.93
CA ALA A 259 11.81 15.21 3.02
C ALA A 259 12.49 14.32 4.07
N THR A 260 11.96 13.12 4.34
CA THR A 260 12.58 12.16 5.27
C THR A 260 13.86 11.58 4.69
N ILE A 261 13.86 11.25 3.39
CA ILE A 261 15.02 10.71 2.68
C ILE A 261 16.12 11.78 2.56
N ARG A 262 15.78 13.04 2.25
CA ARG A 262 16.71 14.18 2.24
C ARG A 262 17.35 14.41 3.61
N ARG A 263 16.57 14.39 4.69
CA ARG A 263 17.08 14.53 6.08
C ARG A 263 18.03 13.40 6.48
N ALA A 264 17.92 12.24 5.83
CA ALA A 264 18.88 11.16 6.03
C ALA A 264 20.19 11.36 5.24
N GLY A 265 20.38 12.48 4.53
CA GLY A 265 21.58 12.77 3.73
C GLY A 265 21.61 12.05 2.39
N VAL A 266 20.44 11.67 1.83
CA VAL A 266 20.34 11.10 0.49
C VAL A 266 19.95 12.20 -0.49
N GLU A 267 20.74 12.37 -1.54
CA GLU A 267 20.40 13.25 -2.66
C GLU A 267 19.23 12.66 -3.46
N THR A 268 18.18 13.45 -3.67
CA THR A 268 16.95 12.98 -4.32
C THR A 268 16.81 13.44 -5.76
N GLY A 269 17.66 14.36 -6.22
CA GLY A 269 17.38 15.19 -7.38
C GLY A 269 16.18 16.12 -7.17
N GLU A 270 15.97 16.99 -8.16
CA GLU A 270 14.84 17.94 -8.23
C GLU A 270 14.01 17.77 -9.52
N ASP A 271 14.48 16.96 -10.48
CA ASP A 271 13.70 16.70 -11.70
C ASP A 271 12.51 15.77 -11.41
N PRO A 272 11.44 15.83 -12.23
CA PRO A 272 10.22 15.05 -11.99
C PRO A 272 10.44 13.54 -11.88
N GLN A 273 11.38 12.98 -12.64
CA GLN A 273 11.66 11.54 -12.67
C GLN A 273 12.35 11.11 -11.37
N ALA A 274 13.36 11.85 -10.92
CA ALA A 274 14.06 11.57 -9.68
C ALA A 274 13.14 11.70 -8.46
N LEU A 275 12.33 12.78 -8.40
CA LEU A 275 11.35 12.97 -7.33
C LEU A 275 10.31 11.84 -7.31
N ALA A 276 9.77 11.44 -8.47
CA ALA A 276 8.80 10.36 -8.56
C ALA A 276 9.38 9.02 -8.09
N ARG A 277 10.63 8.72 -8.48
CA ARG A 277 11.35 7.52 -8.02
C ARG A 277 11.51 7.50 -6.51
N VAL A 278 11.98 8.59 -5.90
CA VAL A 278 12.22 8.67 -4.46
C VAL A 278 10.91 8.58 -3.68
N ALA A 279 9.88 9.30 -4.12
CA ALA A 279 8.56 9.24 -3.52
C ALA A 279 7.98 7.81 -3.57
N TYR A 280 8.07 7.15 -4.74
CA TYR A 280 7.62 5.77 -4.91
C TYR A 280 8.39 4.79 -4.03
N LEU A 281 9.73 4.90 -3.94
CA LEU A 281 10.53 4.06 -3.04
C LEU A 281 10.09 4.21 -1.58
N GLY A 282 9.90 5.44 -1.12
CA GLY A 282 9.41 5.72 0.23
C GLY A 282 8.00 5.18 0.47
N HIS A 283 7.13 5.23 -0.55
CA HIS A 283 5.79 4.67 -0.47
C HIS A 283 5.83 3.14 -0.40
N HIS A 284 6.56 2.52 -1.32
CA HIS A 284 6.53 1.08 -1.56
C HIS A 284 7.30 0.28 -0.51
N LEU A 285 8.45 0.78 -0.05
CA LEU A 285 9.30 0.12 0.95
C LEU A 285 9.05 0.63 2.38
N GLY A 286 8.43 1.81 2.50
CA GLY A 286 8.51 2.61 3.71
C GLY A 286 9.83 3.40 3.79
N PRO A 287 9.87 4.53 4.53
CA PRO A 287 10.99 5.46 4.50
C PRO A 287 12.32 4.85 4.98
N GLY A 288 12.28 3.98 6.00
CA GLY A 288 13.49 3.37 6.54
C GLY A 288 14.20 2.44 5.55
N ASP A 289 13.46 1.54 4.89
CA ASP A 289 14.01 0.65 3.89
C ASP A 289 14.35 1.37 2.59
N ALA A 290 13.61 2.43 2.22
CA ALA A 290 13.98 3.30 1.12
C ALA A 290 15.34 3.98 1.35
N ILE A 291 15.62 4.49 2.56
CA ILE A 291 16.92 5.07 2.90
C ILE A 291 18.04 4.03 2.79
N ARG A 292 17.85 2.83 3.34
CA ARG A 292 18.83 1.73 3.24
C ARG A 292 19.09 1.36 1.78
N TYR A 293 18.02 1.19 1.02
CA TYR A 293 18.06 0.90 -0.41
C TYR A 293 18.89 1.94 -1.19
N LEU A 294 18.69 3.22 -0.89
CA LEU A 294 19.39 4.33 -1.56
C LEU A 294 20.85 4.50 -1.12
N LYS A 295 21.22 4.10 0.11
CA LYS A 295 22.57 4.28 0.65
C LYS A 295 23.55 3.12 0.42
N GLY A 296 23.07 1.97 -0.04
CA GLY A 296 23.95 0.81 -0.24
C GLY A 296 23.20 -0.50 -0.50
N GLY A 297 21.93 -0.56 -0.10
CA GLY A 297 21.09 -1.73 -0.31
C GLY A 297 20.49 -2.26 1.00
N LEU A 298 19.68 -3.29 0.85
CA LEU A 298 19.09 -4.02 1.96
C LEU A 298 19.97 -5.22 2.30
N SER A 299 19.86 -5.76 3.53
CA SER A 299 20.43 -7.07 3.83
C SER A 299 19.73 -8.16 3.03
N GLU A 300 20.41 -9.27 2.73
CA GLU A 300 19.82 -10.37 1.95
C GLU A 300 18.55 -10.92 2.58
N SER A 301 18.54 -11.10 3.91
CA SER A 301 17.36 -11.57 4.64
C SER A 301 16.16 -10.63 4.47
N ARG A 302 16.38 -9.31 4.59
CA ARG A 302 15.34 -8.30 4.42
C ARG A 302 14.88 -8.21 2.97
N ALA A 303 15.82 -8.26 2.01
CA ALA A 303 15.53 -8.24 0.58
C ALA A 303 14.71 -9.46 0.14
N ALA A 304 15.08 -10.66 0.59
CA ALA A 304 14.35 -11.89 0.33
C ALA A 304 12.91 -11.81 0.89
N HIS A 305 12.75 -11.30 2.12
CA HIS A 305 11.44 -11.11 2.73
C HIS A 305 10.56 -10.15 1.90
N LEU A 306 11.07 -8.98 1.54
CA LEU A 306 10.32 -7.99 0.76
C LEU A 306 9.97 -8.52 -0.63
N LEU A 307 10.93 -9.15 -1.32
CA LEU A 307 10.68 -9.71 -2.65
C LEU A 307 9.57 -10.77 -2.61
N LYS A 308 9.57 -11.67 -1.63
CA LYS A 308 8.48 -12.65 -1.44
C LYS A 308 7.13 -11.97 -1.19
N ALA A 309 7.10 -10.91 -0.38
CA ALA A 309 5.86 -10.17 -0.12
C ALA A 309 5.31 -9.47 -1.39
N GLN A 310 6.21 -8.92 -2.21
CA GLN A 310 5.89 -8.11 -3.38
C GLN A 310 5.49 -8.94 -4.61
N ILE A 311 6.23 -10.00 -4.93
CA ILE A 311 6.01 -10.80 -6.15
C ILE A 311 5.61 -12.26 -5.90
N GLY A 312 5.48 -12.65 -4.64
CA GLY A 312 5.15 -14.01 -4.22
C GLY A 312 6.38 -14.91 -4.12
N SER A 313 6.28 -15.95 -3.27
CA SER A 313 7.41 -16.81 -2.92
C SER A 313 8.03 -17.52 -4.12
N GLY A 314 7.23 -18.04 -5.05
CA GLY A 314 7.74 -18.78 -6.22
C GLY A 314 8.62 -17.91 -7.13
N GLN A 315 8.14 -16.72 -7.50
CA GLN A 315 8.93 -15.80 -8.35
C GLN A 315 10.16 -15.26 -7.61
N ALA A 316 10.05 -15.02 -6.30
CA ALA A 316 11.17 -14.57 -5.49
C ALA A 316 12.31 -15.60 -5.48
N VAL A 317 12.00 -16.88 -5.19
CA VAL A 317 13.01 -17.96 -5.18
C VAL A 317 13.68 -18.10 -6.55
N GLN A 318 12.92 -18.10 -7.65
CA GLN A 318 13.49 -18.20 -8.99
C GLN A 318 14.44 -17.04 -9.33
N ARG A 319 14.15 -15.82 -8.87
CA ARG A 319 15.03 -14.66 -9.09
C ARG A 319 16.27 -14.72 -8.22
N ILE A 320 16.13 -15.09 -6.96
CA ILE A 320 17.25 -15.24 -6.02
C ILE A 320 18.21 -16.31 -6.55
N ASN A 321 17.71 -17.48 -6.96
CA ASN A 321 18.55 -18.56 -7.47
C ASN A 321 19.29 -18.18 -8.76
N ARG A 322 18.69 -17.36 -9.63
CA ARG A 322 19.35 -16.87 -10.86
C ARG A 322 20.44 -15.86 -10.58
N MET A 323 20.26 -15.01 -9.57
CA MET A 323 21.20 -13.94 -9.23
C MET A 323 22.28 -14.38 -8.23
N GLY A 324 22.03 -15.45 -7.47
CA GLY A 324 22.89 -15.91 -6.38
C GLY A 324 22.83 -15.06 -5.11
N ASP A 325 22.11 -13.94 -5.12
CA ASP A 325 22.05 -12.96 -4.03
C ASP A 325 20.66 -12.31 -3.97
N ALA A 326 20.04 -12.33 -2.78
CA ALA A 326 18.68 -11.82 -2.63
C ALA A 326 18.58 -10.30 -2.69
N SER A 327 19.61 -9.59 -2.26
CA SER A 327 19.70 -8.13 -2.32
C SER A 327 19.84 -7.63 -3.75
N LEU A 328 20.66 -8.27 -4.57
CA LEU A 328 20.78 -8.00 -6.01
C LEU A 328 19.49 -8.35 -6.75
N ALA A 329 18.88 -9.51 -6.47
CA ALA A 329 17.62 -9.91 -7.08
C ALA A 329 16.48 -8.92 -6.79
N HIS A 330 16.35 -8.46 -5.54
CA HIS A 330 15.35 -7.46 -5.17
C HIS A 330 15.66 -6.10 -5.83
N ARG A 331 16.93 -5.68 -5.85
CA ARG A 331 17.34 -4.41 -6.44
C ARG A 331 17.10 -4.35 -7.95
N ASP A 332 17.48 -5.39 -8.67
CA ASP A 332 17.21 -5.56 -10.11
C ASP A 332 15.71 -5.47 -10.40
N TRP A 333 14.92 -6.29 -9.70
CA TRP A 333 13.47 -6.31 -9.90
C TRP A 333 12.82 -4.94 -9.65
N LEU A 334 13.16 -4.28 -8.53
CA LEU A 334 12.56 -3.00 -8.15
C LEU A 334 12.97 -1.88 -9.09
N ASN A 335 14.24 -1.83 -9.51
CA ASN A 335 14.70 -0.84 -10.50
C ASN A 335 13.98 -1.04 -11.84
N GLY A 336 13.88 -2.28 -12.32
CA GLY A 336 13.15 -2.59 -13.54
C GLY A 336 11.66 -2.26 -13.43
N TYR A 337 11.04 -2.50 -12.27
CA TYR A 337 9.66 -2.11 -12.02
C TYR A 337 9.49 -0.59 -12.10
N ILE A 338 10.32 0.16 -11.38
CA ILE A 338 10.29 1.63 -11.35
C ILE A 338 10.48 2.21 -12.74
N ALA A 339 11.48 1.74 -13.50
CA ALA A 339 11.75 2.22 -14.85
C ALA A 339 10.54 2.06 -15.81
N ARG A 340 9.75 1.00 -15.62
CA ARG A 340 8.56 0.74 -16.44
C ARG A 340 7.32 1.51 -15.98
N LYS A 341 7.17 1.72 -14.67
CA LYS A 341 5.92 2.21 -14.06
C LYS A 341 5.95 3.68 -13.68
N ILE A 342 7.10 4.19 -13.26
CA ILE A 342 7.27 5.57 -12.81
C ILE A 342 7.71 6.41 -14.00
N ARG A 343 6.73 6.99 -14.70
CA ARG A 343 6.90 7.69 -15.98
C ARG A 343 6.19 9.05 -15.99
N PRO A 344 6.69 10.07 -15.27
CA PRO A 344 6.15 11.43 -15.29
C PRO A 344 6.09 12.03 -16.69
N ASP A 345 7.04 11.69 -17.56
CA ASP A 345 7.10 12.13 -18.95
C ASP A 345 5.81 11.81 -19.73
N ARG A 346 5.12 10.72 -19.39
CA ARG A 346 3.84 10.36 -20.01
C ARG A 346 2.71 11.34 -19.71
N PHE A 347 2.84 12.14 -18.66
CA PHE A 347 1.78 13.03 -18.18
C PHE A 347 2.00 14.49 -18.54
N VAL A 348 3.16 14.83 -19.12
CA VAL A 348 3.44 16.19 -19.60
C VAL A 348 2.66 16.44 -20.89
N GLY A 349 1.93 17.55 -20.96
CA GLY A 349 1.25 17.96 -22.17
C GLY A 349 2.23 18.36 -23.26
N LEU A 350 2.05 17.81 -24.47
CA LEU A 350 2.74 18.30 -25.66
C LEU A 350 2.32 19.76 -25.87
N ARG A 351 3.28 20.68 -25.87
CA ARG A 351 3.02 22.04 -26.35
C ARG A 351 2.65 21.92 -27.82
N GLN A 352 1.45 22.38 -28.20
CA GLN A 352 1.18 22.63 -29.61
C GLN A 352 2.17 23.69 -30.07
N THR A 353 3.10 23.31 -30.94
CA THR A 353 3.92 24.27 -31.66
C THR A 353 2.98 24.97 -32.65
N SER A 354 2.45 26.12 -32.25
CA SER A 354 1.82 27.05 -33.19
C SER A 354 2.88 27.43 -34.22
N SER A 355 2.78 26.87 -35.42
CA SER A 355 3.50 27.39 -36.58
C SER A 355 2.80 28.69 -36.95
N ILE A 356 3.55 29.80 -36.87
CA ILE A 356 3.17 31.11 -37.41
C ILE A 356 3.40 31.09 -38.92
#